data_AF-A0A9X0QU57-F1
#
_entry.id   AF-A0A9X0QU57-F1
#
_cell.length_a   1.000
_cell.length_b   1.000
_cell.length_c   1.000
_cell.angle_alpha   90.00
_cell.angle_beta   90.00
_cell.angle_gamma   90.00
#
_symmetry.space_group_name_H-M   'P 1'
#
loop_
_entity.id
_entity.type
_entity.pdbx_description
1 polymer ?
#
loop_
_entity_poly.entity_id
_entity_poly.type
_entity_poly.pdbx_seq_one_letter_code
_entity_poly.pdbx_strand_id
1 'polypeptide(L)'
;MPPAARLGDMVLQDAPHCHAPIHPPAPVPTPVPHPPMPLAIIVGVPTVLIGGQPAATVTSTTAPCTLAACVPGGPGMVLLGSMTVLIGGMPAARVGDMTMHATCVAPIPSPTGKIIPPGCPTVMIGG
;
A
#
# COMPACT_ATOMS: atom_id res chain seq x y z
N MET A 1 -5.19 19.33 -5.60
CA MET A 1 -4.60 18.72 -4.39
C MET A 1 -5.40 17.46 -4.09
N PRO A 2 -4.78 16.28 -3.90
CA PRO A 2 -5.49 15.06 -3.52
C PRO A 2 -5.84 15.03 -2.02
N PRO A 3 -6.86 14.26 -1.60
CA PRO A 3 -7.15 14.01 -0.20
C PRO A 3 -5.98 13.35 0.53
N ALA A 4 -5.79 13.72 1.79
CA ALA A 4 -4.79 13.13 2.66
C ALA A 4 -5.10 11.66 2.98
N ALA A 5 -4.06 10.83 3.12
CA ALA A 5 -4.19 9.46 3.56
C ALA A 5 -3.99 9.34 5.09
N ARG A 6 -4.65 8.37 5.69
CA ARG A 6 -4.65 8.07 7.12
C ARG A 6 -4.81 6.57 7.37
N LEU A 7 -4.62 6.16 8.60
CA LEU A 7 -4.85 4.79 9.03
C LEU A 7 -6.28 4.35 8.67
N GLY A 8 -6.39 3.16 8.08
CA GLY A 8 -7.64 2.59 7.59
C GLY A 8 -7.96 2.91 6.13
N ASP A 9 -7.29 3.88 5.50
CA ASP A 9 -7.44 4.11 4.06
C ASP A 9 -6.85 2.95 3.26
N MET A 10 -7.38 2.73 2.07
CA MET A 10 -7.11 1.53 1.30
C MET A 10 -6.03 1.77 0.25
N VAL A 11 -5.21 0.75 0.05
CA VAL A 11 -4.24 0.63 -1.04
C VAL A 11 -4.71 -0.48 -1.96
N LEU A 12 -4.69 -0.22 -3.27
CA LEU A 12 -4.97 -1.24 -4.26
C LEU A 12 -3.69 -1.57 -5.03
N GLN A 13 -3.33 -2.85 -5.01
CA GLN A 13 -2.33 -3.44 -5.90
C GLN A 13 -2.98 -3.71 -7.25
N ASP A 14 -2.98 -2.73 -8.13
CA ASP A 14 -3.62 -2.77 -9.45
C ASP A 14 -2.74 -3.44 -10.51
N ALA A 15 -1.42 -3.45 -10.33
CA ALA A 15 -0.52 -4.17 -11.20
C ALA A 15 -0.66 -5.69 -11.02
N PRO A 16 -0.77 -6.47 -12.12
CA PRO A 16 -0.71 -7.92 -12.06
C PRO A 16 0.57 -8.33 -11.35
N HIS A 17 0.40 -9.00 -10.22
CA HIS A 17 1.49 -9.58 -9.47
C HIS A 17 1.11 -11.02 -9.17
N CYS A 18 2.10 -11.88 -9.32
CA CYS A 18 1.95 -13.29 -9.08
C CYS A 18 2.66 -13.65 -7.78
N HIS A 19 2.27 -14.79 -7.22
CA HIS A 19 2.92 -15.40 -6.08
C HIS A 19 3.08 -16.89 -6.39
N ALA A 20 4.31 -17.38 -6.39
CA ALA A 20 4.60 -18.80 -6.37
C ALA A 20 5.69 -19.01 -5.30
N PRO A 21 5.39 -19.71 -4.20
CA PRO A 21 6.37 -19.95 -3.15
C PRO A 21 7.52 -20.85 -3.61
N ILE A 22 8.74 -20.30 -3.50
CA ILE A 22 9.90 -20.89 -2.82
C ILE A 22 10.00 -22.43 -2.85
N HIS A 23 10.92 -22.89 -3.70
CA HIS A 23 11.79 -24.10 -3.67
C HIS A 23 11.44 -25.28 -2.73
N PRO A 24 11.60 -26.56 -3.17
CA PRO A 24 12.22 -27.02 -4.44
C PRO A 24 11.25 -26.90 -5.63
N PRO A 25 11.68 -27.16 -6.89
CA PRO A 25 10.80 -27.16 -8.06
C PRO A 25 9.71 -28.23 -7.89
N ALA A 26 8.59 -27.86 -7.29
CA ALA A 26 7.37 -28.64 -7.44
C ALA A 26 6.99 -28.56 -8.93
N PRO A 27 6.57 -29.67 -9.57
CA PRO A 27 6.16 -29.68 -10.98
C PRO A 27 5.11 -28.63 -11.34
N VAL A 28 4.42 -28.08 -10.33
CA VAL A 28 3.56 -26.89 -10.37
C VAL A 28 3.32 -26.46 -8.90
N PRO A 29 3.24 -25.15 -8.61
CA PRO A 29 1.97 -24.44 -8.85
C PRO A 29 2.15 -23.34 -9.88
N THR A 30 1.32 -23.37 -10.93
CA THR A 30 1.17 -22.25 -11.85
C THR A 30 0.79 -21.02 -11.03
N PRO A 31 1.46 -19.87 -11.23
CA PRO A 31 0.98 -18.62 -10.65
C PRO A 31 -0.49 -18.41 -11.00
N VAL A 32 -1.35 -18.32 -9.99
CA VAL A 32 -2.79 -18.08 -10.19
C VAL A 32 -3.05 -16.60 -9.91
N PRO A 33 -3.44 -15.81 -10.93
CA PRO A 33 -3.89 -14.45 -10.71
C PRO A 33 -5.10 -14.44 -9.78
N HIS A 34 -5.16 -13.48 -8.86
CA HIS A 34 -6.37 -13.16 -8.11
C HIS A 34 -6.84 -11.75 -8.46
N PRO A 35 -8.13 -11.43 -8.24
CA PRO A 35 -8.61 -10.06 -8.33
C PRO A 35 -7.83 -9.14 -7.40
N PRO A 36 -7.64 -7.85 -7.76
CA PRO A 36 -7.04 -6.85 -6.87
C PRO A 36 -7.80 -6.79 -5.54
N MET A 37 -7.07 -6.88 -4.44
CA MET A 37 -7.62 -6.78 -3.09
C MET A 37 -7.17 -5.46 -2.46
N PRO A 38 -8.10 -4.60 -2.02
CA PRO A 38 -7.76 -3.44 -1.22
C PRO A 38 -7.17 -3.85 0.14
N LEU A 39 -6.01 -3.29 0.50
CA LEU A 39 -5.34 -3.51 1.78
C LEU A 39 -5.31 -2.20 2.59
N ALA A 40 -5.76 -2.24 3.84
CA ALA A 40 -5.82 -1.06 4.69
C ALA A 40 -4.42 -0.64 5.16
N ILE A 41 -4.15 0.67 5.21
CA ILE A 41 -2.98 1.23 5.89
C ILE A 41 -3.15 1.02 7.40
N ILE A 42 -2.17 0.35 8.04
CA ILE A 42 -2.22 0.01 9.46
C ILE A 42 -1.14 0.71 10.30
N VAL A 43 -0.12 1.29 9.66
CA VAL A 43 0.91 2.08 10.34
C VAL A 43 0.80 3.52 9.90
N GLY A 44 0.63 4.43 10.87
CA GLY A 44 0.61 5.88 10.67
C GLY A 44 1.31 6.60 11.82
N VAL A 45 1.33 7.92 11.77
CA VAL A 45 1.92 8.79 12.79
C VAL A 45 0.86 9.11 13.85
N PRO A 46 0.94 8.53 15.07
CA PRO A 46 -0.15 8.63 16.06
C PRO A 46 -0.34 10.02 16.65
N THR A 47 0.67 10.89 16.55
CA THR A 47 0.64 12.26 17.09
C THR A 47 -0.05 13.27 16.17
N VAL A 48 -0.28 12.93 14.90
CA VAL A 48 -0.93 13.81 13.93
C VAL A 48 -2.18 13.12 13.40
N LEU A 49 -3.34 13.70 13.67
CA LEU A 49 -4.62 13.11 13.32
C LEU A 49 -5.23 13.80 12.09
N ILE A 50 -5.72 12.99 11.15
CA ILE A 50 -6.44 13.44 9.95
C ILE A 50 -7.83 12.82 9.99
N GLY A 51 -8.85 13.68 10.13
CA GLY A 51 -10.24 13.28 10.37
C GLY A 51 -10.40 12.27 11.52
N GLY A 52 -9.57 12.40 12.56
CA GLY A 52 -9.59 11.59 13.78
C GLY A 52 -8.78 10.30 13.75
N GLN A 53 -8.09 9.95 12.66
CA GLN A 53 -7.19 8.78 12.61
C GLN A 53 -5.73 9.22 12.42
N PRO A 54 -4.75 8.42 12.89
CA PRO A 54 -3.33 8.67 12.62
C PRO A 54 -3.05 8.92 11.14
N ALA A 55 -2.31 9.98 10.84
CA ALA A 55 -1.95 10.36 9.48
C ALA A 55 -0.98 9.34 8.86
N ALA A 56 -1.12 9.06 7.57
CA ALA A 56 -0.18 8.21 6.84
C ALA A 56 0.96 9.06 6.24
N THR A 57 2.13 8.46 6.13
CA THR A 57 3.33 9.07 5.54
C THR A 57 3.98 8.09 4.58
N VAL A 58 5.03 8.52 3.88
CA VAL A 58 5.98 7.54 3.33
C VAL A 58 6.45 6.60 4.44
N THR A 59 6.71 5.35 4.09
CA THR A 59 6.97 4.22 4.99
C THR A 59 5.78 3.67 5.78
N SER A 60 4.60 4.32 5.76
CA SER A 60 3.36 3.70 6.26
C SER A 60 3.12 2.38 5.55
N THR A 61 2.76 1.35 6.32
CA THR A 61 2.54 0.00 5.80
C THR A 61 1.09 -0.42 5.84
N THR A 62 0.71 -1.26 4.88
CA THR A 62 -0.62 -1.87 4.82
C THR A 62 -0.68 -3.14 5.66
N ALA A 63 -1.89 -3.64 5.88
CA ALA A 63 -2.09 -5.02 6.26
C ALA A 63 -1.50 -5.96 5.19
N PRO A 64 -1.03 -7.16 5.57
CA PRO A 64 -0.60 -8.17 4.61
C PRO A 64 -1.77 -8.66 3.74
N CYS A 65 -1.48 -9.08 2.50
CA CYS A 65 -2.43 -9.86 1.69
C CYS A 65 -2.60 -11.24 2.33
N THR A 66 -3.83 -11.58 2.71
CA THR A 66 -4.16 -12.85 3.40
C THR A 66 -4.69 -13.93 2.46
N LEU A 67 -4.74 -13.68 1.14
CA LEU A 67 -5.14 -14.69 0.18
C LEU A 67 -4.16 -15.88 0.24
N ALA A 68 -4.68 -17.11 0.18
CA ALA A 68 -3.84 -18.31 0.23
C ALA A 68 -2.77 -18.35 -0.87
N ALA A 69 -3.03 -17.69 -2.00
CA ALA A 69 -2.04 -17.52 -3.07
C ALA A 69 -0.93 -16.50 -2.70
N CYS A 70 -1.24 -15.50 -1.86
CA CYS A 70 -0.31 -14.47 -1.38
C CYS A 70 0.60 -14.97 -0.25
N VAL A 71 1.46 -15.96 -0.46
CA VAL A 71 2.45 -16.35 0.56
C VAL A 71 3.85 -15.93 0.10
N PRO A 72 4.57 -15.06 0.83
CA PRO A 72 4.33 -14.66 2.23
C PRO A 72 3.37 -13.46 2.44
N GLY A 73 2.85 -12.83 1.38
CA GLY A 73 1.75 -11.87 1.48
C GLY A 73 2.04 -10.63 2.30
N GLY A 74 3.30 -10.26 2.45
CA GLY A 74 3.73 -9.16 3.31
C GLY A 74 3.14 -7.80 2.94
N PRO A 75 3.34 -6.82 3.82
CA PRO A 75 2.68 -5.52 3.71
C PRO A 75 3.18 -4.72 2.50
N GLY A 76 2.28 -3.93 1.94
CA GLY A 76 2.64 -2.80 1.10
C GLY A 76 3.24 -1.66 1.92
N MET A 77 4.08 -0.86 1.30
CA MET A 77 4.65 0.35 1.86
C MET A 77 4.34 1.55 0.96
N VAL A 78 3.93 2.66 1.56
CA VAL A 78 3.81 3.94 0.84
C VAL A 78 5.20 4.43 0.44
N LEU A 79 5.42 4.53 -0.87
CA LEU A 79 6.72 4.85 -1.47
C LEU A 79 6.85 6.33 -1.80
N LEU A 80 5.77 6.95 -2.29
CA LEU A 80 5.74 8.38 -2.62
C LEU A 80 4.81 9.13 -1.66
N GLY A 81 5.06 10.42 -1.49
CA GLY A 81 4.27 11.33 -0.65
C GLY A 81 4.34 12.75 -1.19
N SER A 82 3.82 13.71 -0.42
CA SER A 82 3.95 15.14 -0.72
C SER A 82 5.41 15.59 -0.75
N MET A 83 5.79 16.40 -1.73
CA MET A 83 7.13 16.99 -1.80
C MET A 83 7.34 18.14 -0.82
N THR A 84 6.26 18.71 -0.28
CA THR A 84 6.31 19.96 0.50
C THR A 84 5.68 19.85 1.88
N VAL A 85 4.84 18.85 2.11
CA VAL A 85 4.14 18.67 3.39
C VAL A 85 4.74 17.47 4.13
N LEU A 86 5.25 17.73 5.33
CA LEU A 86 5.80 16.71 6.21
C LEU A 86 4.87 16.47 7.40
N ILE A 87 4.72 15.21 7.78
CA ILE A 87 4.00 14.74 8.97
C ILE A 87 4.94 13.82 9.73
N GLY A 88 5.17 14.08 11.02
CA GLY A 88 6.14 13.30 11.81
C GLY A 88 7.57 13.33 11.23
N GLY A 89 7.91 14.39 10.49
CA GLY A 89 9.22 14.53 9.82
C GLY A 89 9.33 13.81 8.47
N MET A 90 8.28 13.13 8.01
CA MET A 90 8.26 12.37 6.76
C MET A 90 7.23 12.94 5.76
N PRO A 91 7.46 12.84 4.44
CA PRO A 91 6.48 13.19 3.42
C PRO A 91 5.08 12.61 3.70
N ALA A 92 4.07 13.48 3.70
CA ALA A 92 2.68 13.10 3.96
C ALA A 92 2.08 12.29 2.80
N ALA A 93 1.38 11.21 3.10
CA ALA A 93 0.75 10.35 2.11
C ALA A 93 -0.63 10.87 1.69
N ARG A 94 -1.02 10.58 0.44
CA ARG A 94 -2.22 11.11 -0.22
C ARG A 94 -2.81 10.09 -1.16
N VAL A 95 -4.10 10.24 -1.46
CA VAL A 95 -4.76 9.45 -2.51
C VAL A 95 -3.99 9.60 -3.83
N GLY A 96 -3.70 8.47 -4.47
CA GLY A 96 -2.93 8.37 -5.71
C GLY A 96 -1.42 8.17 -5.53
N ASP A 97 -0.88 8.37 -4.32
CA ASP A 97 0.54 8.13 -4.05
C ASP A 97 0.89 6.65 -4.27
N MET A 98 2.08 6.42 -4.83
CA MET A 98 2.56 5.09 -5.20
C MET A 98 2.92 4.28 -3.95
N THR A 99 2.59 3.00 -3.99
CA THR A 99 2.94 2.01 -2.97
C THR A 99 3.71 0.85 -3.58
N MET A 100 4.53 0.18 -2.78
CA MET A 100 5.36 -0.96 -3.17
C MET A 100 5.10 -2.15 -2.27
N HIS A 101 5.03 -3.35 -2.85
CA HIS A 101 4.74 -4.59 -2.12
C HIS A 101 5.87 -5.59 -2.37
N ALA A 102 7.00 -5.37 -1.69
CA ALA A 102 8.27 -6.06 -1.99
C ALA A 102 8.22 -7.58 -1.77
N THR A 103 7.24 -8.08 -1.02
CA THR A 103 7.06 -9.53 -0.78
C THR A 103 6.39 -10.25 -1.95
N CYS A 104 5.93 -9.53 -2.97
CA CYS A 104 5.44 -10.10 -4.22
C CYS A 104 6.64 -10.44 -5.12
N VAL A 105 7.09 -11.71 -5.11
CA VAL A 105 8.38 -12.13 -5.71
C VAL A 105 8.24 -12.70 -7.14
N ALA A 106 7.03 -12.98 -7.64
CA ALA A 106 6.89 -13.65 -8.94
C ALA A 106 7.10 -12.69 -10.13
N PRO A 107 7.22 -13.21 -11.37
CA PRO A 107 7.67 -12.40 -12.50
C PRO A 107 6.62 -11.36 -12.91
N ILE A 108 6.83 -10.13 -12.42
CA ILE A 108 6.73 -8.79 -13.01
C ILE A 108 5.79 -8.68 -14.23
N PRO A 109 4.78 -7.80 -14.17
CA PRO A 109 5.03 -6.44 -14.67
C PRO A 109 5.39 -5.39 -13.60
N SER A 110 4.87 -5.46 -12.35
CA SER A 110 5.30 -4.54 -11.26
C SER A 110 4.67 -4.88 -9.89
N PRO A 111 5.39 -4.92 -8.76
CA PRO A 111 4.81 -5.08 -7.42
C PRO A 111 4.33 -3.73 -6.83
N THR A 112 3.68 -2.91 -7.66
CA THR A 112 3.25 -1.56 -7.29
C THR A 112 1.73 -1.48 -7.10
N GLY A 113 1.32 -0.46 -6.36
CA GLY A 113 -0.09 -0.10 -6.20
C GLY A 113 -0.24 1.38 -5.92
N LYS A 114 -1.45 1.79 -5.54
CA LYS A 114 -1.76 3.17 -5.18
C LYS A 114 -2.68 3.23 -3.97
N ILE A 115 -2.56 4.30 -3.20
CA ILE A 115 -3.60 4.67 -2.23
C ILE A 115 -4.85 5.05 -3.03
N ILE A 116 -5.97 4.37 -2.78
CA ILE A 116 -7.22 4.60 -3.49
C ILE A 116 -8.14 5.55 -2.71
N PRO A 117 -9.09 6.23 -3.39
CA PRO A 117 -10.11 7.05 -2.72
C PRO A 117 -10.88 6.26 -1.63
N PRO A 118 -11.47 6.96 -0.64
CA PRO A 118 -11.66 8.42 -0.59
C PRO A 118 -10.54 9.19 0.12
N GLY A 119 -9.66 8.53 0.87
CA GLY A 119 -8.79 9.21 1.84
C GLY A 119 -9.62 9.99 2.88
N CYS A 120 -9.08 11.11 3.36
CA CYS A 120 -9.83 12.09 4.15
C CYS A 120 -10.30 13.26 3.26
N PRO A 121 -11.57 13.29 2.82
CA PRO A 121 -12.05 14.28 1.83
C PRO A 121 -12.09 15.72 2.36
N THR A 122 -11.98 15.93 3.67
CA THR A 122 -11.96 17.25 4.30
C THR A 122 -10.55 17.82 4.47
N VAL A 123 -9.51 17.02 4.22
CA VAL A 123 -8.10 17.43 4.37
C VAL A 123 -7.38 17.19 3.05
N MET A 124 -7.02 18.28 2.37
CA MET A 124 -6.32 18.23 1.09
C MET A 124 -4.85 18.56 1.30
N ILE A 125 -3.95 17.71 0.79
CA ILE A 125 -2.49 17.93 0.91
C ILE A 125 -1.93 18.29 -0.47
N GLY A 126 -1.29 19.46 -0.55
CA GLY A 126 -0.62 19.96 -1.76
C GLY A 126 0.79 19.38 -1.96
N GLY A 127 1.54 19.98 -2.89
CA GLY A 127 2.90 19.58 -3.24
C GLY A 127 2.94 18.59 -4.36
#